data_AF-A0A7C3IEZ0-F1
#
_entry.id   AF-A0A7C3IEZ0-F1
#
_cell.length_a   1.000
_cell.length_b   1.000
_cell.length_c   1.000
_cell.angle_alpha   90.00
_cell.angle_beta   90.00
_cell.angle_gamma   90.00
#
_symmetry.space_group_name_H-M   'P 1'
#
loop_
_entity.id
_entity.type
_entity.pdbx_description
1 polymer ?
#
loop_
_entity_poly.entity_id
_entity_poly.type
_entity_poly.pdbx_seq_one_letter_code
_entity_poly.pdbx_strand_id
1 'polypeptide(L)'
;MAARQNSFWVRFDRDAPIGAVADSLVARAADVMRTAKNEEELRIGIEKALDPLLRQLGVARDPRYEKAVYHSTGTGRADALHGQVLLEYEAPGAFRSPAAVEHCFNQLVQYICGLAQAGKPALFIEDPKFVGVGFDGESIFFVQYRQREAKPKTELDPADFVRRGPHHFERAAAQNLLTYMRALARRLLTAEELARVFGPRGRTAPWLVNALVDALENWSNAPRVRAFFDEWRRLFGIVYGEGFAAHETEVAERLLRTYSLAPKGDFQGLLFCVHTYFALLMKLIAAELISISETSFMSSFSHDLANTEDDKLREKLEGVESGGIYARRGVTNFLEGDFFRWYLDALSPGLCDRIRDLARALAEFEPATSTITPESQRDLLKKLYQYLVPQEVRHDLGEYYTPDWLAELVLDEAGYDGDTHKRLLDPACGSGTFLSLAIQRAKEYGRRRGEPPRETAKRVLANIWGFDLNPLAVIAARTNYLFALGDLLGEVESPEIPVYLADSVLWPQRAGTLPAEDHVPVPTAVRVFHVPTLWVRNNGFLMRQAAPLIEEMTKAKYPPPEALKRLKRKGLALPGHENVVRSFYQELLELEERQENGIWARFLKNAFAPMVAGKFDYVVGNPPWIRWG
;
A
#
# COMPACT_ATOMS: atom_id res chain seq x y z
N MET A 1 1.70 39.19 -27.44
CA MET A 1 0.32 38.82 -27.81
C MET A 1 0.38 37.83 -28.97
N ALA A 2 0.34 36.53 -28.68
CA ALA A 2 0.01 35.47 -29.64
C ALA A 2 -0.33 34.22 -28.81
N ALA A 3 -1.57 33.76 -28.96
CA ALA A 3 -2.14 32.66 -28.22
C ALA A 3 -1.42 31.34 -28.49
N ARG A 4 -0.97 30.64 -27.44
CA ARG A 4 -0.64 29.22 -27.51
C ARG A 4 -1.92 28.43 -27.27
N GLN A 5 -2.50 27.91 -28.36
CA GLN A 5 -3.44 26.80 -28.29
C GLN A 5 -2.68 25.56 -27.78
N ASN A 6 -2.98 25.12 -26.56
CA ASN A 6 -2.52 23.84 -26.04
C ASN A 6 -3.39 22.73 -26.67
N SER A 7 -2.86 22.08 -27.69
CA SER A 7 -3.41 20.86 -28.29
C SER A 7 -3.25 19.69 -27.31
N PHE A 8 -4.32 19.34 -26.59
CA PHE A 8 -4.38 18.13 -25.76
C PHE A 8 -5.04 16.99 -26.55
N TRP A 9 -4.35 16.54 -27.60
CA TRP A 9 -4.63 15.27 -28.25
C TRP A 9 -3.63 14.26 -27.71
N VAL A 10 -4.09 13.36 -26.88
CA VAL A 10 -3.29 12.19 -26.52
C VAL A 10 -3.30 11.27 -27.75
N ARG A 11 -2.27 11.38 -28.59
CA ARG A 11 -2.00 10.40 -29.65
C ARG A 11 -1.44 9.14 -28.99
N PHE A 12 -2.33 8.21 -28.64
CA PHE A 12 -1.96 6.81 -28.46
C PHE A 12 -2.16 6.10 -29.79
N ASP A 13 -1.06 5.66 -30.40
CA ASP A 13 -1.12 4.75 -31.55
C ASP A 13 -0.60 3.39 -31.10
N ARG A 14 -1.55 2.48 -30.82
CA ARG A 14 -1.56 1.01 -31.05
C ARG A 14 -2.68 0.37 -30.20
N ASP A 15 -3.92 0.55 -30.67
CA ASP A 15 -5.19 0.23 -30.00
C ASP A 15 -6.02 -0.84 -30.76
N ALA A 16 -5.34 -1.82 -31.37
CA ALA A 16 -5.97 -2.81 -32.25
C ALA A 16 -7.24 -3.52 -31.67
N PRO A 17 -7.40 -3.76 -30.35
CA PRO A 17 -8.62 -4.36 -29.80
C PRO A 17 -9.78 -3.38 -29.61
N ILE A 18 -9.54 -2.18 -29.06
CA ILE A 18 -10.64 -1.28 -28.64
C ILE A 18 -11.31 -0.58 -29.82
N GLY A 19 -10.56 -0.33 -30.91
CA GLY A 19 -11.13 0.22 -32.14
C GLY A 19 -12.18 -0.68 -32.78
N ALA A 20 -11.90 -1.98 -32.87
CA ALA A 20 -12.85 -2.95 -33.41
C ALA A 20 -14.10 -3.11 -32.52
N VAL A 21 -13.93 -3.07 -31.20
CA VAL A 21 -15.04 -3.10 -30.24
C VAL A 21 -15.90 -1.83 -30.35
N ALA A 22 -15.28 -0.67 -30.55
CA ALA A 22 -15.99 0.60 -30.75
C ALA A 22 -16.80 0.62 -32.04
N ASP A 23 -16.24 0.13 -33.16
CA ASP A 23 -16.98 -0.02 -34.42
C ASP A 23 -18.23 -0.92 -34.23
N SER A 24 -18.09 -2.00 -33.45
CA SER A 24 -19.20 -2.90 -33.11
C SER A 24 -20.26 -2.22 -32.23
N LEU A 25 -19.84 -1.40 -31.26
CA LEU A 25 -20.76 -0.64 -30.41
C LEU A 25 -21.58 0.37 -31.22
N VAL A 26 -20.93 1.12 -32.12
CA VAL A 26 -21.61 2.08 -33.01
C VAL A 26 -22.63 1.38 -33.90
N ALA A 27 -22.27 0.24 -34.51
CA ALA A 27 -23.19 -0.53 -35.35
C ALA A 27 -24.43 -1.02 -34.56
N ARG A 28 -24.21 -1.54 -33.35
CA ARG A 28 -25.31 -2.01 -32.49
C ARG A 28 -26.18 -0.86 -31.98
N ALA A 29 -25.60 0.28 -31.64
CA ALA A 29 -26.34 1.47 -31.24
C ALA A 29 -27.23 1.98 -32.38
N ALA A 30 -26.72 1.99 -33.62
CA ALA A 30 -27.51 2.33 -34.80
C ALA A 30 -28.69 1.36 -35.02
N ASP A 31 -28.51 0.06 -34.75
CA ASP A 31 -29.61 -0.91 -34.82
C ASP A 31 -30.67 -0.68 -33.73
N VAL A 32 -30.26 -0.38 -32.49
CA VAL A 32 -31.19 -0.03 -31.41
C VAL A 32 -32.00 1.22 -31.77
N MET A 33 -31.34 2.24 -32.33
CA MET A 33 -31.96 3.50 -32.75
C MET A 33 -33.02 3.34 -33.85
N ARG A 34 -33.01 2.25 -34.62
CA ARG A 34 -34.08 1.95 -35.60
C ARG A 34 -35.38 1.50 -34.94
N THR A 35 -35.30 0.96 -33.72
CA THR A 35 -36.42 0.33 -33.03
C THR A 35 -36.89 1.06 -31.78
N ALA A 36 -35.99 1.76 -31.09
CA ALA A 36 -36.28 2.45 -29.84
C ALA A 36 -37.15 3.70 -30.09
N LYS A 37 -38.24 3.84 -29.34
CA LYS A 37 -39.18 4.98 -29.43
C LYS A 37 -39.18 5.87 -28.21
N ASN A 38 -38.61 5.41 -27.10
CA ASN A 38 -38.53 6.12 -25.84
C ASN A 38 -37.17 5.85 -25.19
N GLU A 39 -36.88 6.61 -24.14
CA GLU A 39 -35.65 6.55 -23.34
C GLU A 39 -35.38 5.16 -22.77
N GLU A 40 -36.40 4.49 -22.21
CA GLU A 40 -36.25 3.18 -21.57
C GLU A 40 -35.89 2.07 -22.58
N GLU A 41 -36.50 2.10 -23.77
CA GLU A 41 -36.15 1.19 -24.86
C GLU A 41 -34.72 1.42 -25.39
N LEU A 42 -34.29 2.68 -25.47
CA LEU A 42 -32.92 3.03 -25.84
C LEU A 42 -31.93 2.51 -24.78
N ARG A 43 -32.18 2.81 -23.51
CA ARG A 43 -31.36 2.35 -22.37
C ARG A 43 -31.18 0.83 -22.39
N ILE A 44 -32.28 0.07 -22.43
CA ILE A 44 -32.23 -1.40 -22.45
C ILE A 44 -31.47 -1.92 -23.67
N GLY A 45 -31.72 -1.34 -24.85
CA GLY A 45 -31.07 -1.77 -26.09
C GLY A 45 -29.56 -1.55 -26.08
N ILE A 46 -29.12 -0.39 -25.58
CA ILE A 46 -27.71 -0.01 -25.51
C ILE A 46 -26.98 -0.80 -24.42
N GLU A 47 -27.57 -0.98 -23.24
CA GLU A 47 -27.00 -1.82 -22.18
C GLU A 47 -26.80 -3.27 -22.66
N LYS A 48 -27.76 -3.84 -23.38
CA LYS A 48 -27.64 -5.19 -23.98
C LYS A 48 -26.55 -5.25 -25.07
N ALA A 49 -26.30 -4.15 -25.78
CA ALA A 49 -25.24 -4.05 -26.77
C ALA A 49 -23.85 -3.95 -26.13
N LEU A 50 -23.74 -3.20 -25.01
CA LEU A 50 -22.50 -2.99 -24.26
C LEU A 50 -22.00 -4.27 -23.58
N ASP A 51 -22.88 -5.12 -23.07
CA ASP A 51 -22.55 -6.33 -22.31
C ASP A 51 -21.47 -7.24 -22.90
N PRO A 52 -21.66 -7.80 -24.10
CA PRO A 52 -20.66 -8.68 -24.69
C PRO A 52 -19.38 -7.94 -25.06
N LEU A 53 -19.45 -6.62 -25.32
CA LEU A 53 -18.31 -5.80 -25.71
C LEU A 53 -17.42 -5.47 -24.50
N LEU A 54 -18.02 -5.15 -23.34
CA LEU A 54 -17.28 -4.95 -22.10
C LEU A 54 -16.59 -6.24 -21.64
N ARG A 55 -17.23 -7.41 -21.81
CA ARG A 55 -16.59 -8.71 -21.56
C ARG A 55 -15.38 -8.96 -22.47
N GLN A 56 -15.45 -8.57 -23.74
CA GLN A 56 -14.30 -8.65 -24.66
C GLN A 56 -13.15 -7.74 -24.23
N LEU A 57 -13.44 -6.63 -23.54
CA LEU A 57 -12.45 -5.71 -22.98
C LEU A 57 -11.94 -6.13 -21.58
N GLY A 58 -12.35 -7.30 -21.07
CA GLY A 58 -11.96 -7.79 -19.75
C GLY A 58 -12.63 -7.06 -18.58
N VAL A 59 -13.75 -6.37 -18.83
CA VAL A 59 -14.54 -5.69 -17.79
C VAL A 59 -15.57 -6.67 -17.24
N ALA A 60 -15.38 -7.11 -15.99
CA ALA A 60 -16.34 -7.97 -15.28
C ALA A 60 -17.49 -7.14 -14.69
N ARG A 61 -18.75 -7.53 -14.94
CA ARG A 61 -19.91 -6.91 -14.30
C ARG A 61 -20.07 -7.43 -12.86
N ASP A 62 -20.14 -6.53 -11.88
CA ASP A 62 -20.68 -6.84 -10.55
C ASP A 62 -22.12 -6.27 -10.47
N PRO A 63 -23.16 -7.12 -10.41
CA PRO A 63 -24.58 -6.72 -10.38
C PRO A 63 -24.95 -5.76 -9.23
N ARG A 64 -24.07 -5.58 -8.23
CA ARG A 64 -24.30 -4.67 -7.10
C ARG A 64 -24.05 -3.20 -7.43
N TYR A 65 -23.41 -2.89 -8.57
CA TYR A 65 -23.23 -1.51 -9.06
C TYR A 65 -24.34 -1.07 -10.03
N GLU A 66 -25.19 -2.00 -10.50
CA GLU A 66 -26.50 -1.68 -11.12
C GLU A 66 -27.55 -1.26 -10.06
N LYS A 67 -27.12 -0.78 -8.89
CA LYS A 67 -28.05 -0.26 -7.89
C LYS A 67 -28.60 1.07 -8.38
N ALA A 68 -29.93 1.13 -8.49
CA ALA A 68 -30.67 2.37 -8.40
C ALA A 68 -30.18 3.13 -7.15
N VAL A 69 -29.50 4.25 -7.34
CA VAL A 69 -29.01 5.07 -6.24
C VAL A 69 -30.23 5.71 -5.58
N TYR A 70 -30.61 5.21 -4.40
CA TYR A 70 -31.62 5.85 -3.57
C TYR A 70 -30.95 6.95 -2.73
N HIS A 71 -31.18 8.21 -3.09
CA HIS A 71 -30.87 9.33 -2.20
C HIS A 71 -32.05 9.62 -1.26
N SER A 72 -31.75 9.87 0.01
CA SER A 72 -32.69 10.23 1.08
C SER A 72 -33.23 11.66 1.00
N THR A 73 -33.04 12.37 -0.13
CA THR A 73 -33.47 13.77 -0.33
C THR A 73 -34.34 13.98 -1.59
N GLY A 74 -34.92 12.93 -2.16
CA GLY A 74 -36.20 13.06 -2.89
C GLY A 74 -36.19 13.59 -4.33
N THR A 75 -35.08 13.64 -5.07
CA THR A 75 -35.12 13.94 -6.52
C THR A 75 -34.05 13.19 -7.33
N GLY A 76 -34.48 12.27 -8.20
CA GLY A 76 -33.69 11.73 -9.32
C GLY A 76 -33.02 10.36 -9.10
N ARG A 77 -33.04 9.52 -10.15
CA ARG A 77 -32.39 8.21 -10.25
C ARG A 77 -31.49 8.24 -11.49
N ALA A 78 -30.19 7.96 -11.35
CA ALA A 78 -29.33 7.76 -12.52
C ALA A 78 -29.67 6.45 -13.25
N ASP A 79 -29.64 6.47 -14.57
CA ASP A 79 -30.13 5.36 -15.40
C ASP A 79 -29.23 4.12 -15.39
N ALA A 80 -27.91 4.31 -15.38
CA ALA A 80 -26.93 3.24 -15.20
C ALA A 80 -25.63 3.74 -14.54
N LEU A 81 -25.05 2.92 -13.66
CA LEU A 81 -23.75 3.16 -13.03
C LEU A 81 -22.80 1.99 -13.33
N HIS A 82 -21.76 2.25 -14.11
CA HIS A 82 -20.73 1.28 -14.48
C HIS A 82 -19.41 1.65 -13.79
N GLY A 83 -19.19 1.12 -12.58
CA GLY A 83 -18.05 1.51 -11.75
C GLY A 83 -18.14 2.98 -11.35
N GLN A 84 -17.28 3.85 -11.89
CA GLN A 84 -17.35 5.32 -11.68
C GLN A 84 -17.88 6.08 -12.90
N VAL A 85 -18.45 5.40 -13.91
CA VAL A 85 -19.12 6.04 -15.05
C VAL A 85 -20.63 6.07 -14.82
N LEU A 86 -21.20 7.27 -14.73
CA LEU A 86 -22.64 7.49 -14.70
C LEU A 86 -23.14 7.69 -16.12
N LEU A 87 -24.04 6.84 -16.58
CA LEU A 87 -24.72 7.00 -17.85
C LEU A 87 -26.15 7.46 -17.58
N GLU A 88 -26.50 8.62 -18.12
CA GLU A 88 -27.86 9.13 -18.19
C GLU A 88 -28.32 9.05 -19.65
N TYR A 89 -29.45 8.39 -19.87
CA TYR A 89 -30.05 8.22 -21.19
C TYR A 89 -31.15 9.25 -21.38
N GLU A 90 -31.28 9.74 -22.61
CA GLU A 90 -32.37 10.64 -22.99
C GLU A 90 -33.10 10.05 -24.19
N ALA A 91 -34.31 10.55 -24.47
CA ALA A 91 -35.10 10.04 -25.60
C ALA A 91 -34.31 10.13 -26.93
N PRO A 92 -34.51 9.18 -27.88
CA PRO A 92 -33.78 9.15 -29.15
C PRO A 92 -33.70 10.51 -29.87
N GLY A 93 -32.50 11.05 -30.02
CA GLY A 93 -32.24 12.34 -30.69
C GLY A 93 -32.61 13.60 -29.88
N ALA A 94 -32.83 13.49 -28.57
CA ALA A 94 -33.18 14.61 -27.68
C ALA A 94 -32.12 15.73 -27.64
N PHE A 95 -30.84 15.42 -27.82
CA PHE A 95 -29.75 16.40 -27.77
C PHE A 95 -29.68 17.34 -28.98
N ARG A 96 -30.62 17.22 -29.93
CA ARG A 96 -30.90 18.28 -30.90
C ARG A 96 -31.44 19.55 -30.21
N SER A 97 -32.03 19.43 -29.03
CA SER A 97 -32.47 20.55 -28.20
C SER A 97 -31.40 20.92 -27.17
N PRO A 98 -30.86 22.16 -27.19
CA PRO A 98 -29.92 22.62 -26.17
C PRO A 98 -30.49 22.53 -24.74
N ALA A 99 -31.80 22.70 -24.58
CA ALA A 99 -32.45 22.60 -23.28
C ALA A 99 -32.40 21.18 -22.70
N ALA A 100 -32.52 20.14 -23.54
CA ALA A 100 -32.38 18.75 -23.11
C ALA A 100 -30.94 18.43 -22.70
N VAL A 101 -29.95 18.97 -23.43
CA VAL A 101 -28.53 18.82 -23.07
C VAL A 101 -28.22 19.48 -21.72
N GLU A 102 -28.74 20.68 -21.46
CA GLU A 102 -28.58 21.36 -20.17
C GLU A 102 -29.30 20.64 -19.02
N HIS A 103 -30.48 20.08 -19.28
CA HIS A 103 -31.22 19.27 -18.30
C HIS A 103 -30.41 18.05 -17.84
N CYS A 104 -29.99 17.22 -18.81
CA CYS A 104 -29.16 16.03 -18.57
C CYS A 104 -27.82 16.38 -17.90
N PHE A 105 -27.18 17.49 -18.32
CA PHE A 105 -25.96 17.99 -17.67
C PHE A 105 -26.17 18.30 -16.18
N ASN A 106 -27.24 19.02 -15.84
CA ASN A 106 -27.54 19.38 -14.46
C ASN A 106 -27.87 18.15 -13.61
N GLN A 107 -28.59 17.16 -14.17
CA GLN A 107 -28.85 15.89 -13.49
C GLN A 107 -27.55 15.14 -13.18
N LEU A 108 -26.65 15.00 -14.17
CA LEU A 108 -25.35 14.35 -13.98
C LEU A 108 -24.50 15.06 -12.91
N VAL A 109 -24.48 16.40 -12.90
CA VAL A 109 -23.79 17.18 -11.87
C VAL A 109 -24.38 16.90 -10.48
N GLN A 110 -25.72 16.89 -10.35
CA GLN A 110 -26.38 16.59 -9.08
C GLN A 110 -26.06 15.17 -8.58
N TYR A 111 -26.06 14.17 -9.47
CA TYR A 111 -25.72 12.80 -9.09
C TYR A 111 -24.25 12.67 -8.67
N ILE A 112 -23.32 13.27 -9.40
CA ILE A 112 -21.90 13.24 -9.04
C ILE A 112 -21.68 13.93 -7.69
N CYS A 113 -22.32 15.07 -7.44
CA CYS A 113 -22.27 15.75 -6.15
C CYS A 113 -22.81 14.88 -5.00
N GLY A 114 -23.97 14.25 -5.22
CA GLY A 114 -24.58 13.34 -4.23
C GLY A 114 -23.71 12.13 -3.91
N LEU A 115 -23.11 11.50 -4.91
CA LEU A 115 -22.21 10.36 -4.73
C LEU A 115 -20.90 10.76 -4.06
N ALA A 116 -20.37 11.96 -4.34
CA ALA A 116 -19.15 12.45 -3.70
C ALA A 116 -19.33 12.77 -2.21
N GLN A 117 -20.56 13.11 -1.80
CA GLN A 117 -20.95 13.39 -0.41
C GLN A 117 -21.37 12.11 0.34
N ALA A 118 -21.86 11.09 -0.36
CA ALA A 118 -22.29 9.83 0.25
C ALA A 118 -21.08 9.01 0.75
N GLY A 119 -20.91 8.95 2.07
CA GLY A 119 -19.97 8.04 2.72
C GLY A 119 -18.63 8.63 3.18
N LYS A 120 -18.45 9.97 3.17
CA LYS A 120 -17.25 10.61 3.75
C LYS A 120 -17.51 11.09 5.18
N PRO A 121 -16.76 10.62 6.19
CA PRO A 121 -16.62 11.29 7.49
C PRO A 121 -15.64 12.48 7.45
N ALA A 122 -14.97 12.73 6.32
CA ALA A 122 -13.98 13.79 6.16
C ALA A 122 -14.65 15.16 5.94
N LEU A 123 -14.09 16.22 6.55
CA LEU A 123 -14.52 17.62 6.35
C LEU A 123 -14.37 18.12 4.89
N PHE A 124 -13.66 17.40 4.02
CA PHE A 124 -13.33 17.86 2.66
C PHE A 124 -13.60 16.78 1.59
N ILE A 125 -14.11 17.20 0.44
CA ILE A 125 -14.30 16.39 -0.77
C ILE A 125 -13.09 16.55 -1.67
N GLU A 126 -12.32 15.47 -1.80
CA GLU A 126 -11.29 15.34 -2.84
C GLU A 126 -11.89 14.97 -4.20
N ASP A 127 -11.21 15.43 -5.26
CA ASP A 127 -11.57 15.35 -6.68
C ASP A 127 -12.44 14.12 -7.05
N PRO A 128 -13.75 14.29 -7.34
CA PRO A 128 -14.65 13.19 -7.63
C PRO A 128 -14.25 12.56 -8.98
N LYS A 129 -13.79 11.31 -8.93
CA LYS A 129 -13.34 10.55 -10.12
C LYS A 129 -14.48 10.02 -11.00
N PHE A 130 -15.70 10.52 -10.76
CA PHE A 130 -16.86 10.18 -11.55
C PHE A 130 -16.84 10.86 -12.92
N VAL A 131 -17.20 10.10 -13.94
CA VAL A 131 -17.44 10.63 -15.28
C VAL A 131 -18.93 10.50 -15.57
N GLY A 132 -19.60 11.64 -15.76
CA GLY A 132 -20.96 11.67 -16.26
C GLY A 132 -20.98 11.54 -17.77
N VAL A 133 -21.91 10.76 -18.31
CA VAL A 133 -22.09 10.53 -19.73
C VAL A 133 -23.57 10.73 -20.04
N GLY A 134 -23.88 11.74 -20.84
CA GLY A 134 -25.23 11.89 -21.40
C GLY A 134 -25.28 11.23 -22.77
N PHE A 135 -26.30 10.41 -23.03
CA PHE A 135 -26.45 9.69 -24.28
C PHE A 135 -27.91 9.63 -24.79
N ASP A 136 -28.16 10.12 -26.01
CA ASP A 136 -29.49 10.11 -26.65
C ASP A 136 -29.55 9.17 -27.88
N GLY A 137 -28.53 8.32 -28.03
CA GLY A 137 -28.40 7.36 -29.14
C GLY A 137 -27.74 7.92 -30.40
N GLU A 138 -27.98 9.18 -30.77
CA GLU A 138 -27.30 9.85 -31.91
C GLU A 138 -26.06 10.62 -31.47
N SER A 139 -26.07 11.14 -30.25
CA SER A 139 -25.12 12.07 -29.69
C SER A 139 -24.74 11.70 -28.26
N ILE A 140 -23.51 12.02 -27.89
CA ILE A 140 -22.94 11.76 -26.57
C ILE A 140 -22.19 13.00 -26.05
N PHE A 141 -22.27 13.26 -24.75
CA PHE A 141 -21.37 14.22 -24.10
C PHE A 141 -20.81 13.65 -22.80
N PHE A 142 -19.68 14.21 -22.37
CA PHE A 142 -18.98 13.80 -21.16
C PHE A 142 -18.92 14.96 -20.18
N VAL A 143 -19.10 14.66 -18.89
CA VAL A 143 -19.07 15.60 -17.77
C VAL A 143 -18.01 15.14 -16.79
N GLN A 144 -17.08 16.04 -16.47
CA GLN A 144 -16.02 15.78 -15.50
C GLN A 144 -15.87 16.98 -14.58
N TYR A 145 -15.68 16.72 -13.29
CA TYR A 145 -15.24 17.76 -12.39
C TYR A 145 -13.79 18.12 -12.70
N ARG A 146 -13.47 19.41 -12.74
CA ARG A 146 -12.10 19.88 -12.93
C ARG A 146 -11.80 20.95 -11.91
N GLN A 147 -11.10 20.55 -10.86
CA GLN A 147 -10.66 21.47 -9.82
C GLN A 147 -9.72 22.54 -10.39
N ARG A 148 -10.13 23.82 -10.32
CA ARG A 148 -9.33 24.96 -10.82
C ARG A 148 -8.28 25.44 -9.82
N GLU A 149 -8.48 25.20 -8.53
CA GLU A 149 -7.55 25.56 -7.44
C GLU A 149 -7.35 24.36 -6.50
N ALA A 150 -6.11 24.04 -6.13
CA ALA A 150 -5.73 22.91 -5.26
C ALA A 150 -6.10 23.11 -3.76
N LYS A 151 -7.17 23.84 -3.46
CA LYS A 151 -7.66 24.04 -2.08
C LYS A 151 -8.68 22.96 -1.71
N PRO A 152 -8.65 22.41 -0.49
CA PRO A 152 -9.68 21.50 0.01
C PRO A 152 -11.05 22.21 -0.02
N LYS A 153 -12.08 21.57 -0.58
CA LYS A 153 -13.47 22.08 -0.56
C LYS A 153 -14.36 21.14 0.23
N THR A 154 -15.31 21.67 0.99
CA THR A 154 -16.33 20.90 1.73
C THR A 154 -17.48 20.46 0.82
N GLU A 155 -17.69 21.15 -0.30
CA GLU A 155 -18.71 20.86 -1.32
C GLU A 155 -18.12 21.03 -2.72
N LEU A 156 -18.65 20.30 -3.69
CA LEU A 156 -18.26 20.44 -5.10
C LEU A 156 -18.98 21.64 -5.70
N ASP A 157 -18.22 22.49 -6.38
CA ASP A 157 -18.78 23.64 -7.08
C ASP A 157 -19.30 23.20 -8.45
N PRO A 158 -20.61 23.33 -8.74
CA PRO A 158 -21.16 23.05 -10.06
C PRO A 158 -20.43 23.78 -11.20
N ALA A 159 -19.85 24.96 -10.94
CA ALA A 159 -19.12 25.75 -11.93
C ALA A 159 -17.76 25.15 -12.35
N ASP A 160 -17.22 24.20 -11.57
CA ASP A 160 -15.98 23.50 -11.86
C ASP A 160 -16.20 22.25 -12.74
N PHE A 161 -17.45 21.89 -13.03
CA PHE A 161 -17.76 20.83 -13.99
C PHE A 161 -17.58 21.30 -15.42
N VAL A 162 -16.88 20.48 -16.21
CA VAL A 162 -16.62 20.72 -17.62
C VAL A 162 -17.38 19.71 -18.45
N ARG A 163 -18.29 20.22 -19.29
CA ARG A 163 -18.94 19.43 -20.35
C ARG A 163 -18.08 19.41 -21.62
N ARG A 164 -17.94 18.23 -22.23
CA ARG A 164 -17.34 18.05 -23.56
C ARG A 164 -18.35 17.37 -24.48
N GLY A 165 -18.72 18.07 -25.56
CA GLY A 165 -19.79 17.67 -26.47
C GLY A 165 -21.04 18.56 -26.33
N PRO A 166 -22.19 18.15 -26.88
CA PRO A 166 -22.42 16.85 -27.51
C PRO A 166 -21.63 16.62 -28.82
N HIS A 167 -21.28 15.37 -29.06
CA HIS A 167 -20.63 14.87 -30.28
C HIS A 167 -21.51 13.77 -30.88
N HIS A 168 -21.51 13.61 -32.21
CA HIS A 168 -22.14 12.44 -32.82
C HIS A 168 -21.52 11.14 -32.31
N PHE A 169 -22.34 10.13 -32.09
CA PHE A 169 -21.92 8.83 -31.58
C PHE A 169 -21.26 7.97 -32.66
N GLU A 170 -20.05 8.38 -33.02
CA GLU A 170 -19.19 7.71 -33.99
C GLU A 170 -18.05 6.97 -33.29
N ARG A 171 -17.19 6.30 -34.07
CA ARG A 171 -16.09 5.48 -33.56
C ARG A 171 -15.28 6.16 -32.44
N ALA A 172 -14.89 7.42 -32.61
CA ALA A 172 -14.08 8.14 -31.61
C ALA A 172 -14.84 8.38 -30.29
N ALA A 173 -16.14 8.70 -30.37
CA ALA A 173 -17.01 8.86 -29.21
C ALA A 173 -17.22 7.52 -28.47
N ALA A 174 -17.49 6.45 -29.22
CA ALA A 174 -17.61 5.10 -28.68
C ALA A 174 -16.29 4.60 -28.06
N GLN A 175 -15.14 4.89 -28.67
CA GLN A 175 -13.83 4.60 -28.10
C GLN A 175 -13.61 5.32 -26.77
N ASN A 176 -13.99 6.61 -26.66
CA ASN A 176 -13.89 7.35 -25.41
C ASN A 176 -14.78 6.76 -24.31
N LEU A 177 -16.04 6.41 -24.64
CA LEU A 177 -16.96 5.76 -23.70
C LEU A 177 -16.39 4.43 -23.20
N LEU A 178 -15.96 3.55 -24.11
CA LEU A 178 -15.37 2.26 -23.77
C LEU A 178 -14.06 2.41 -23.00
N THR A 179 -13.28 3.45 -23.28
CA THR A 179 -12.06 3.76 -22.52
C THR A 179 -12.39 4.15 -21.09
N TYR A 180 -13.38 5.03 -20.88
CA TYR A 180 -13.85 5.38 -19.54
C TYR A 180 -14.44 4.18 -18.81
N MET A 181 -15.32 3.41 -19.46
CA MET A 181 -15.89 2.19 -18.86
C MET A 181 -14.81 1.19 -18.50
N ARG A 182 -13.79 0.99 -19.35
CA ARG A 182 -12.66 0.09 -19.04
C ARG A 182 -11.77 0.64 -17.92
N ALA A 183 -11.47 1.93 -17.93
CA ALA A 183 -10.62 2.56 -16.94
C ALA A 183 -11.28 2.56 -15.55
N LEU A 184 -12.56 2.89 -15.50
CA LEU A 184 -13.32 3.13 -14.28
C LEU A 184 -14.20 1.95 -13.84
N ALA A 185 -14.11 0.80 -14.52
CA ALA A 185 -14.78 -0.44 -14.13
C ALA A 185 -14.20 -1.08 -12.86
N ARG A 186 -12.95 -0.76 -12.54
CA ARG A 186 -12.24 -1.36 -11.40
C ARG A 186 -12.69 -0.73 -10.08
N ARG A 187 -12.58 -1.48 -8.98
CA ARG A 187 -12.96 -1.02 -7.64
C ARG A 187 -12.03 0.07 -7.15
N LEU A 188 -12.57 1.05 -6.42
CA LEU A 188 -11.76 2.07 -5.76
C LEU A 188 -10.87 1.46 -4.69
N LEU A 189 -9.62 1.89 -4.62
CA LEU A 189 -8.68 1.52 -3.56
C LEU A 189 -8.98 2.30 -2.27
N THR A 190 -10.13 2.00 -1.65
CA THR A 190 -10.57 2.57 -0.36
C THR A 190 -10.49 1.53 0.74
N ALA A 191 -10.40 1.97 1.99
CA ALA A 191 -10.30 1.06 3.14
C ALA A 191 -11.51 0.14 3.24
N GLU A 192 -12.70 0.70 3.01
CA GLU A 192 -13.97 0.01 3.11
C GLU A 192 -14.09 -1.08 2.03
N GLU A 193 -13.70 -0.78 0.79
CA GLU A 193 -13.70 -1.77 -0.29
C GLU A 193 -12.62 -2.82 -0.13
N LEU A 194 -11.42 -2.45 0.31
CA LEU A 194 -10.37 -3.41 0.66
C LEU A 194 -10.85 -4.34 1.78
N ALA A 195 -11.42 -3.79 2.85
CA ALA A 195 -11.94 -4.58 3.97
C ALA A 195 -13.09 -5.50 3.56
N ARG A 196 -13.93 -5.07 2.62
CA ARG A 196 -15.02 -5.90 2.08
C ARG A 196 -14.49 -7.14 1.36
N VAL A 197 -13.36 -7.03 0.67
CA VAL A 197 -12.76 -8.12 -0.13
C VAL A 197 -11.77 -8.95 0.68
N PHE A 198 -10.84 -8.25 1.33
CA PHE A 198 -9.68 -8.78 2.02
C PHE A 198 -9.86 -8.86 3.53
N GLY A 199 -10.95 -8.33 4.09
CA GLY A 199 -11.27 -8.50 5.51
C GLY A 199 -11.83 -9.89 5.83
N PRO A 200 -11.98 -10.23 7.12
CA PRO A 200 -12.42 -11.57 7.56
C PRO A 200 -13.85 -11.93 7.14
N ARG A 201 -14.69 -10.92 6.84
CA ARG A 201 -16.03 -11.10 6.26
C ARG A 201 -16.01 -11.40 4.76
N GLY A 202 -14.88 -11.13 4.09
CA GLY A 202 -14.64 -11.49 2.70
C GLY A 202 -14.24 -12.97 2.56
N ARG A 203 -14.08 -13.43 1.31
CA ARG A 203 -13.63 -14.82 1.05
C ARG A 203 -12.11 -14.97 1.13
N THR A 204 -11.37 -13.93 0.75
CA THR A 204 -9.92 -14.01 0.53
C THR A 204 -9.15 -14.21 1.84
N ALA A 205 -9.46 -13.43 2.88
CA ALA A 205 -8.76 -13.51 4.16
C ALA A 205 -8.92 -14.87 4.84
N PRO A 206 -10.14 -15.38 5.09
CA PRO A 206 -10.33 -16.71 5.69
C PRO A 206 -9.59 -17.83 4.96
N TRP A 207 -9.68 -17.87 3.63
CA TRP A 207 -9.04 -18.92 2.84
C TRP A 207 -7.52 -18.85 2.85
N LEU A 208 -6.94 -17.65 2.70
CA LEU A 208 -5.50 -17.50 2.69
C LEU A 208 -4.89 -17.68 4.09
N VAL A 209 -5.55 -17.16 5.14
CA VAL A 209 -5.11 -17.41 6.53
C VAL A 209 -5.18 -18.91 6.84
N ASN A 210 -6.24 -19.62 6.43
CA ASN A 210 -6.32 -21.07 6.61
C ASN A 210 -5.19 -21.80 5.86
N ALA A 211 -4.86 -21.37 4.63
CA ALA A 211 -3.76 -21.95 3.86
C ALA A 211 -2.38 -21.67 4.49
N LEU A 212 -2.20 -20.50 5.12
CA LEU A 212 -1.01 -20.18 5.89
C LEU A 212 -0.90 -21.03 7.16
N VAL A 213 -2.00 -21.25 7.88
CA VAL A 213 -2.02 -22.15 9.04
C VAL A 213 -1.64 -23.57 8.62
N ASP A 214 -2.24 -24.09 7.53
CA ASP A 214 -1.88 -25.40 6.98
C ASP A 214 -0.40 -25.47 6.55
N ALA A 215 0.12 -24.41 5.92
CA ALA A 215 1.53 -24.33 5.56
C ALA A 215 2.44 -24.32 6.80
N LEU A 216 2.06 -23.60 7.86
CA LEU A 216 2.81 -23.54 9.10
C LEU A 216 2.81 -24.88 9.85
N GLU A 217 1.72 -25.64 9.80
CA GLU A 217 1.63 -26.95 10.47
C GLU A 217 2.30 -28.07 9.66
N ASN A 218 2.08 -28.10 8.35
CA ASN A 218 2.37 -29.27 7.52
C ASN A 218 3.55 -29.08 6.56
N TRP A 219 4.01 -27.83 6.34
CA TRP A 219 5.03 -27.49 5.34
C TRP A 219 6.21 -26.69 5.92
N SER A 220 6.25 -26.45 7.23
CA SER A 220 7.26 -25.63 7.91
C SER A 220 8.56 -26.35 8.29
N ASN A 221 8.91 -27.43 7.57
CA ASN A 221 10.10 -28.24 7.87
C ASN A 221 11.42 -27.47 7.68
N ALA A 222 11.40 -26.35 6.96
CA ALA A 222 12.57 -25.51 6.77
C ALA A 222 12.97 -24.81 8.09
N PRO A 223 14.24 -24.94 8.54
CA PRO A 223 14.72 -24.31 9.78
C PRO A 223 14.46 -22.81 9.86
N ARG A 224 14.51 -22.11 8.72
CA ARG A 224 14.21 -20.68 8.61
C ARG A 224 12.83 -20.30 9.13
N VAL A 225 11.81 -21.12 8.88
CA VAL A 225 10.43 -20.83 9.27
C VAL A 225 10.34 -20.77 10.80
N ARG A 226 10.95 -21.75 11.48
CA ARG A 226 11.05 -21.77 12.94
C ARG A 226 11.84 -20.58 13.48
N ALA A 227 12.99 -20.30 12.88
CA ALA A 227 13.83 -19.17 13.28
C ALA A 227 13.09 -17.82 13.22
N PHE A 228 12.29 -17.60 12.16
CA PHE A 228 11.50 -16.38 12.02
C PHE A 228 10.30 -16.34 12.98
N PHE A 229 9.61 -17.46 13.15
CA PHE A 229 8.50 -17.56 14.11
C PHE A 229 8.97 -17.31 15.55
N ASP A 230 10.08 -17.92 15.96
CA ASP A 230 10.61 -17.78 17.32
C ASP A 230 11.09 -16.35 17.60
N GLU A 231 11.70 -15.68 16.64
CA GLU A 231 12.11 -14.27 16.81
C GLU A 231 10.90 -13.33 16.81
N TRP A 232 9.91 -13.56 15.94
CA TRP A 232 8.64 -12.82 16.00
C TRP A 232 7.97 -13.02 17.36
N ARG A 233 7.91 -14.26 17.88
CA ARG A 233 7.34 -14.59 19.19
C ARG A 233 8.11 -13.93 20.34
N ARG A 234 9.44 -13.85 20.24
CA ARG A 234 10.29 -13.13 21.21
C ARG A 234 9.97 -11.64 21.24
N LEU A 235 9.89 -11.00 20.07
CA LEU A 235 9.52 -9.58 19.95
C LEU A 235 8.08 -9.34 20.43
N PHE A 236 7.15 -10.23 20.07
CA PHE A 236 5.77 -10.21 20.56
C PHE A 236 5.74 -10.23 22.10
N GLY A 237 6.47 -11.14 22.74
CA GLY A 237 6.56 -11.20 24.20
C GLY A 237 7.08 -9.90 24.84
N ILE A 238 8.02 -9.20 24.19
CA ILE A 238 8.52 -7.89 24.66
C ILE A 238 7.44 -6.80 24.53
N VAL A 239 6.70 -6.78 23.42
CA VAL A 239 5.70 -5.74 23.15
C VAL A 239 4.44 -5.89 24.02
N TYR A 240 3.94 -7.11 24.21
CA TYR A 240 2.64 -7.36 24.84
C TYR A 240 2.73 -7.91 26.28
N GLY A 241 3.90 -8.38 26.72
CA GLY A 241 4.18 -8.76 28.11
C GLY A 241 3.50 -10.05 28.62
N GLU A 242 3.81 -10.43 29.87
CA GLU A 242 3.27 -11.65 30.52
C GLU A 242 1.77 -11.56 30.85
N GLY A 243 1.20 -10.35 30.96
CA GLY A 243 -0.23 -10.15 31.27
C GLY A 243 -1.18 -10.63 30.17
N PHE A 244 -0.69 -10.77 28.93
CA PHE A 244 -1.46 -11.27 27.81
C PHE A 244 -1.80 -12.77 27.93
N ALA A 245 -0.92 -13.56 28.58
CA ALA A 245 -1.10 -15.02 28.73
C ALA A 245 -2.41 -15.38 29.47
N ALA A 246 -2.94 -14.50 30.32
CA ALA A 246 -4.18 -14.73 31.05
C ALA A 246 -5.45 -14.71 30.19
N HIS A 247 -5.41 -14.06 29.02
CA HIS A 247 -6.57 -13.89 28.12
C HIS A 247 -6.37 -14.61 26.77
N GLU A 248 -5.22 -15.26 26.57
CA GLU A 248 -4.80 -15.84 25.29
C GLU A 248 -5.83 -16.80 24.69
N THR A 249 -6.44 -17.68 25.49
CA THR A 249 -7.45 -18.64 25.03
C THR A 249 -8.70 -17.95 24.50
N GLU A 250 -9.20 -16.92 25.19
CA GLU A 250 -10.39 -16.20 24.77
C GLU A 250 -10.14 -15.38 23.50
N VAL A 251 -8.97 -14.73 23.41
CA VAL A 251 -8.52 -13.99 22.23
C VAL A 251 -8.38 -14.92 21.03
N ALA A 252 -7.84 -16.14 21.23
CA ALA A 252 -7.72 -17.15 20.19
C ALA A 252 -9.06 -17.62 19.64
N GLU A 253 -10.01 -17.94 20.52
CA GLU A 253 -11.37 -18.34 20.12
C GLU A 253 -12.06 -17.24 19.30
N ARG A 254 -11.88 -15.98 19.69
CA ARG A 254 -12.43 -14.82 18.96
C ARG A 254 -11.82 -14.70 17.57
N LEU A 255 -10.50 -14.87 17.44
CA LEU A 255 -9.82 -14.82 16.14
C LEU A 255 -10.26 -15.98 15.22
N LEU A 256 -10.33 -17.20 15.77
CA LEU A 256 -10.81 -18.38 15.04
C LEU A 256 -12.24 -18.18 14.52
N ARG A 257 -13.15 -17.66 15.36
CA ARG A 257 -14.53 -17.32 14.94
C ARG A 257 -14.55 -16.25 13.86
N THR A 258 -13.73 -15.21 14.01
CA THR A 258 -13.65 -14.09 13.05
C THR A 258 -13.25 -14.56 11.65
N TYR A 259 -12.26 -15.47 11.58
CA TYR A 259 -11.80 -16.05 10.31
C TYR A 259 -12.55 -17.33 9.92
N SER A 260 -13.53 -17.77 10.72
CA SER A 260 -14.30 -19.02 10.50
C SER A 260 -13.42 -20.25 10.34
N LEU A 261 -12.35 -20.33 11.15
CA LEU A 261 -11.36 -21.41 11.13
C LEU A 261 -11.71 -22.48 12.16
N ALA A 262 -11.35 -23.72 11.86
CA ALA A 262 -11.36 -24.79 12.86
C ALA A 262 -10.25 -24.53 13.89
N PRO A 263 -10.45 -24.86 15.18
CA PRO A 263 -9.40 -24.77 16.18
C PRO A 263 -8.25 -25.71 15.80
N LYS A 264 -7.19 -25.13 15.25
CA LYS A 264 -5.94 -25.77 14.83
C LYS A 264 -4.79 -24.81 15.17
N GLY A 265 -3.69 -25.37 15.64
CA GLY A 265 -2.52 -24.60 16.11
C GLY A 265 -2.73 -23.91 17.46
N ASP A 266 -1.66 -23.26 17.92
CA ASP A 266 -1.69 -22.36 19.07
C ASP A 266 -2.09 -20.93 18.64
N PHE A 267 -2.46 -20.09 19.60
CA PHE A 267 -2.85 -18.69 19.34
C PHE A 267 -1.76 -17.92 18.60
N GLN A 268 -0.51 -18.07 19.04
CA GLN A 268 0.63 -17.35 18.50
C GLN A 268 0.89 -17.72 17.04
N GLY A 269 0.80 -18.99 16.67
CA GLY A 269 0.90 -19.46 15.29
C GLY A 269 -0.23 -18.91 14.40
N LEU A 270 -1.46 -18.89 14.91
CA LEU A 270 -2.59 -18.30 14.20
C LEU A 270 -2.41 -16.79 14.00
N LEU A 271 -2.02 -16.05 15.04
CA LEU A 271 -1.77 -14.61 14.95
C LEU A 271 -0.61 -14.30 14.01
N PHE A 272 0.45 -15.11 14.04
CA PHE A 272 1.57 -15.00 13.09
C PHE A 272 1.11 -15.18 11.64
N CYS A 273 0.18 -16.11 11.37
CA CYS A 273 -0.43 -16.29 10.06
C CYS A 273 -1.29 -15.08 9.64
N VAL A 274 -2.07 -14.51 10.55
CA VAL A 274 -2.85 -13.28 10.29
C VAL A 274 -1.93 -12.09 9.99
N HIS A 275 -0.86 -11.91 10.76
CA HIS A 275 0.14 -10.87 10.48
C HIS A 275 0.85 -11.11 9.16
N THR A 276 1.16 -12.37 8.83
CA THR A 276 1.76 -12.74 7.54
C THR A 276 0.83 -12.40 6.38
N TYR A 277 -0.46 -12.71 6.49
CA TYR A 277 -1.47 -12.35 5.51
C TYR A 277 -1.53 -10.84 5.29
N PHE A 278 -1.57 -10.07 6.38
CA PHE A 278 -1.64 -8.62 6.29
C PHE A 278 -0.36 -8.02 5.69
N ALA A 279 0.81 -8.49 6.11
CA ALA A 279 2.10 -8.08 5.56
C ALA A 279 2.17 -8.36 4.05
N LEU A 280 1.76 -9.56 3.61
CA LEU A 280 1.70 -9.91 2.18
C LEU A 280 0.76 -8.96 1.42
N LEU A 281 -0.46 -8.74 1.91
CA LEU A 281 -1.42 -7.82 1.28
C LEU A 281 -0.86 -6.40 1.15
N MET A 282 -0.23 -5.85 2.21
CA MET A 282 0.40 -4.53 2.17
C MET A 282 1.53 -4.47 1.14
N LYS A 283 2.38 -5.50 1.08
CA LYS A 283 3.48 -5.57 0.11
C LYS A 283 2.96 -5.59 -1.32
N LEU A 284 1.90 -6.36 -1.59
CA LEU A 284 1.29 -6.42 -2.92
C LEU A 284 0.62 -5.09 -3.30
N ILE A 285 -0.09 -4.42 -2.38
CA ILE A 285 -0.65 -3.08 -2.61
C ILE A 285 0.47 -2.08 -2.90
N ALA A 286 1.55 -2.10 -2.10
CA ALA A 286 2.70 -1.22 -2.31
C ALA A 286 3.38 -1.51 -3.65
N ALA A 287 3.57 -2.78 -4.01
CA ALA A 287 4.13 -3.19 -5.29
C ALA A 287 3.25 -2.76 -6.47
N GLU A 288 1.93 -2.89 -6.34
CA GLU A 288 0.96 -2.44 -7.33
C GLU A 288 1.09 -0.93 -7.54
N LEU A 289 1.02 -0.13 -6.47
CA LEU A 289 1.11 1.33 -6.54
C LEU A 289 2.46 1.83 -7.10
N ILE A 290 3.55 1.11 -6.78
CA ILE A 290 4.89 1.41 -7.26
C ILE A 290 5.12 0.89 -8.69
N SER A 291 4.27 0.04 -9.25
CA SER A 291 4.42 -0.43 -10.64
C SER A 291 3.68 0.46 -11.65
N ILE A 292 2.71 1.27 -11.19
CA ILE A 292 1.82 2.08 -12.05
C ILE A 292 2.57 3.03 -13.00
N SER A 293 3.72 3.57 -12.58
CA SER A 293 4.46 4.53 -13.44
C SER A 293 5.17 3.87 -14.62
N GLU A 294 5.33 2.54 -14.63
CA GLU A 294 6.16 1.82 -15.60
C GLU A 294 5.35 1.16 -16.72
N THR A 295 4.08 0.81 -16.47
CA THR A 295 3.30 -0.05 -17.38
C THR A 295 2.05 0.63 -17.93
N SER A 296 1.79 0.42 -19.22
CA SER A 296 0.48 0.65 -19.84
C SER A 296 -0.62 -0.07 -19.04
N PHE A 297 -1.83 0.50 -19.00
CA PHE A 297 -3.03 0.06 -18.26
C PHE A 297 -3.39 -1.45 -18.36
N MET A 298 -2.74 -2.20 -19.24
CA MET A 298 -3.02 -3.59 -19.59
C MET A 298 -2.24 -4.66 -18.80
N SER A 299 -1.16 -4.35 -18.09
CA SER A 299 -0.42 -5.35 -17.31
C SER A 299 -0.02 -4.84 -15.92
N SER A 300 -0.95 -4.90 -14.96
CA SER A 300 -0.63 -4.66 -13.55
C SER A 300 0.23 -5.79 -12.97
N PHE A 301 1.01 -5.48 -11.94
CA PHE A 301 1.78 -6.47 -11.19
C PHE A 301 0.88 -7.60 -10.66
N SER A 302 -0.28 -7.23 -10.11
CA SER A 302 -1.26 -8.19 -9.60
C SER A 302 -1.85 -9.09 -10.69
N HIS A 303 -2.12 -8.54 -11.88
CA HIS A 303 -2.62 -9.33 -13.01
C HIS A 303 -1.57 -10.33 -13.52
N ASP A 304 -0.31 -9.91 -13.57
CA ASP A 304 0.80 -10.76 -13.96
C ASP A 304 0.99 -11.89 -12.93
N LEU A 305 0.99 -11.58 -11.63
CA LEU A 305 1.10 -12.54 -10.53
C LEU A 305 -0.05 -13.57 -10.56
N ALA A 306 -1.28 -13.13 -10.81
CA ALA A 306 -2.50 -13.95 -10.86
C ALA A 306 -2.48 -15.05 -11.96
N ASN A 307 -1.76 -14.81 -13.06
CA ASN A 307 -1.71 -15.67 -14.24
C ASN A 307 -0.36 -16.39 -14.40
N THR A 308 0.47 -16.37 -13.35
CA THR A 308 1.80 -16.99 -13.38
C THR A 308 1.75 -18.45 -12.90
N GLU A 309 2.42 -19.33 -13.65
CA GLU A 309 2.65 -20.75 -13.29
C GLU A 309 3.49 -20.92 -12.01
N ASP A 310 3.39 -22.06 -11.32
CA ASP A 310 3.98 -22.28 -9.99
C ASP A 310 5.48 -21.95 -9.92
N ASP A 311 6.28 -22.43 -10.88
CA ASP A 311 7.74 -22.23 -10.90
C ASP A 311 8.13 -20.75 -10.96
N LYS A 312 7.36 -19.95 -11.71
CA LYS A 312 7.58 -18.51 -11.85
C LYS A 312 6.92 -17.71 -10.74
N LEU A 313 5.89 -18.24 -10.08
CA LEU A 313 5.20 -17.58 -8.98
C LEU A 313 6.17 -17.39 -7.81
N ARG A 314 6.94 -18.42 -7.48
CA ARG A 314 7.97 -18.35 -6.42
C ARG A 314 8.99 -17.25 -6.69
N GLU A 315 9.56 -17.19 -7.90
CA GLU A 315 10.54 -16.17 -8.29
C GLU A 315 9.98 -14.75 -8.12
N LYS A 316 8.72 -14.53 -8.52
CA LYS A 316 8.06 -13.23 -8.36
C LYS A 316 7.82 -12.87 -6.91
N LEU A 317 7.35 -13.81 -6.09
CA LEU A 317 7.15 -13.60 -4.65
C LEU A 317 8.50 -13.37 -3.94
N GLU A 318 9.55 -14.09 -4.30
CA GLU A 318 10.91 -13.81 -3.85
C GLU A 318 11.36 -12.40 -4.26
N GLY A 319 11.00 -11.93 -5.45
CA GLY A 319 11.24 -10.55 -5.91
C GLY A 319 10.52 -9.48 -5.08
N VAL A 320 9.28 -9.77 -4.65
CA VAL A 320 8.54 -8.92 -3.70
C VAL A 320 9.30 -8.92 -2.37
N GLU A 321 9.50 -10.09 -1.77
CA GLU A 321 10.00 -10.28 -0.40
C GLU A 321 11.48 -9.90 -0.22
N SER A 322 12.28 -9.92 -1.29
CA SER A 322 13.70 -9.51 -1.24
C SER A 322 13.90 -8.01 -1.32
N GLY A 323 12.85 -7.25 -1.67
CA GLY A 323 12.94 -5.82 -1.89
C GLY A 323 13.15 -5.44 -3.37
N GLY A 324 13.27 -6.41 -4.28
CA GLY A 324 13.68 -6.18 -5.67
C GLY A 324 12.78 -5.24 -6.46
N ILE A 325 11.46 -5.33 -6.26
CA ILE A 325 10.49 -4.43 -6.91
C ILE A 325 10.68 -2.98 -6.44
N TYR A 326 10.91 -2.78 -5.14
CA TYR A 326 11.05 -1.46 -4.52
C TYR A 326 12.43 -0.84 -4.83
N ALA A 327 13.47 -1.67 -4.91
CA ALA A 327 14.82 -1.26 -5.28
C ALA A 327 14.92 -0.70 -6.70
N ARG A 328 14.05 -1.12 -7.64
CA ARG A 328 13.96 -0.52 -8.98
C ARG A 328 13.55 0.96 -8.95
N ARG A 329 12.78 1.37 -7.92
CA ARG A 329 12.49 2.78 -7.61
C ARG A 329 13.44 3.38 -6.58
N GLY A 330 14.59 2.72 -6.35
CA GLY A 330 15.61 3.13 -5.40
C GLY A 330 15.31 2.80 -3.94
N VAL A 331 14.12 2.34 -3.55
CA VAL A 331 13.86 2.08 -2.14
C VAL A 331 14.63 0.84 -1.69
N THR A 332 15.66 1.01 -0.86
CA THR A 332 16.61 -0.06 -0.53
C THR A 332 16.26 -0.85 0.74
N ASN A 333 15.47 -0.26 1.64
CA ASN A 333 15.27 -0.81 2.99
C ASN A 333 13.82 -1.16 3.36
N PHE A 334 12.91 -1.19 2.38
CA PHE A 334 11.47 -1.40 2.63
C PHE A 334 11.20 -2.66 3.47
N LEU A 335 11.84 -3.78 3.12
CA LEU A 335 11.66 -5.10 3.76
C LEU A 335 12.81 -5.52 4.68
N GLU A 336 13.49 -4.58 5.33
CA GLU A 336 14.51 -4.93 6.31
C GLU A 336 13.90 -5.55 7.57
N GLY A 337 14.35 -6.76 7.91
CA GLY A 337 13.92 -7.48 9.12
C GLY A 337 12.55 -8.14 9.00
N ASP A 338 12.16 -8.57 7.79
CA ASP A 338 10.83 -9.11 7.52
C ASP A 338 10.72 -10.61 7.81
N PHE A 339 10.14 -10.94 8.97
CA PHE A 339 9.86 -12.32 9.37
C PHE A 339 8.72 -12.96 8.56
N PHE A 340 7.85 -12.15 7.96
CA PHE A 340 6.61 -12.59 7.30
C PHE A 340 6.86 -13.17 5.90
N ARG A 341 8.11 -13.26 5.46
CA ARG A 341 8.50 -13.94 4.21
C ARG A 341 8.62 -15.46 4.34
N TRP A 342 8.45 -16.01 5.56
CA TRP A 342 8.64 -17.44 5.87
C TRP A 342 7.81 -18.36 4.96
N TYR A 343 6.65 -17.89 4.50
CA TYR A 343 5.75 -18.67 3.66
C TYR A 343 6.40 -19.12 2.34
N LEU A 344 7.46 -18.42 1.87
CA LEU A 344 8.25 -18.84 0.71
C LEU A 344 8.93 -20.19 0.92
N ASP A 345 9.38 -20.45 2.15
CA ASP A 345 10.04 -21.70 2.54
C ASP A 345 9.02 -22.78 2.97
N ALA A 346 7.73 -22.46 2.95
CA ALA A 346 6.61 -23.36 3.28
C ALA A 346 5.51 -23.35 2.20
N LEU A 347 5.84 -23.02 0.95
CA LEU A 347 4.86 -22.96 -0.15
C LEU A 347 4.27 -24.35 -0.40
N SER A 348 2.96 -24.47 -0.17
CA SER A 348 2.15 -25.61 -0.59
C SER A 348 1.36 -25.26 -1.88
N PRO A 349 0.93 -26.25 -2.68
CA PRO A 349 0.09 -25.99 -3.85
C PRO A 349 -1.18 -25.21 -3.48
N GLY A 350 -1.81 -25.56 -2.36
CA GLY A 350 -2.98 -24.85 -1.86
C GLY A 350 -2.68 -23.39 -1.50
N LEU A 351 -1.52 -23.11 -0.90
CA LEU A 351 -1.11 -21.74 -0.59
C LEU A 351 -0.83 -20.93 -1.87
N CYS A 352 -0.17 -21.51 -2.87
CA CYS A 352 0.07 -20.87 -4.17
C CYS A 352 -1.25 -20.43 -4.83
N ASP A 353 -2.25 -21.30 -4.83
CA ASP A 353 -3.58 -20.99 -5.39
C ASP A 353 -4.26 -19.83 -4.64
N ARG A 354 -4.16 -19.80 -3.30
CA ARG A 354 -4.71 -18.69 -2.50
C ARG A 354 -3.97 -17.38 -2.70
N ILE A 355 -2.66 -17.40 -2.93
CA ILE A 355 -1.90 -16.20 -3.30
C ILE A 355 -2.32 -15.71 -4.70
N ARG A 356 -2.60 -16.60 -5.65
CA ARG A 356 -3.17 -16.20 -6.95
C ARG A 356 -4.56 -15.62 -6.81
N ASP A 357 -5.43 -16.21 -5.99
CA ASP A 357 -6.76 -15.66 -5.70
C ASP A 357 -6.68 -14.25 -5.10
N LEU A 358 -5.75 -14.04 -4.17
CA LEU A 358 -5.44 -12.71 -3.63
C LEU A 358 -5.02 -11.73 -4.73
N ALA A 359 -4.10 -12.14 -5.61
CA ALA A 359 -3.64 -11.32 -6.73
C ALA A 359 -4.75 -11.00 -7.74
N ARG A 360 -5.61 -11.97 -8.07
CA ARG A 360 -6.79 -11.76 -8.93
C ARG A 360 -7.75 -10.75 -8.31
N ALA A 361 -8.06 -10.91 -7.03
CA ALA A 361 -8.91 -9.98 -6.30
C ALA A 361 -8.30 -8.59 -6.25
N LEU A 362 -6.98 -8.45 -6.10
CA LEU A 362 -6.29 -7.16 -6.12
C LEU A 362 -6.29 -6.54 -7.53
N ALA A 363 -6.19 -7.35 -8.59
CA ALA A 363 -6.27 -6.87 -9.98
C ALA A 363 -7.64 -6.27 -10.35
N GLU A 364 -8.71 -6.58 -9.59
CA GLU A 364 -10.03 -5.94 -9.74
C GLU A 364 -10.05 -4.49 -9.23
N PHE A 365 -9.04 -4.05 -8.48
CA PHE A 365 -8.92 -2.67 -7.99
C PHE A 365 -8.22 -1.78 -9.01
N GLU A 366 -8.64 -0.52 -9.06
CA GLU A 366 -8.05 0.48 -9.94
C GLU A 366 -6.72 0.95 -9.33
N PRO A 367 -5.57 0.63 -9.95
CA PRO A 367 -4.28 1.10 -9.45
C PRO A 367 -4.22 2.63 -9.62
N ALA A 368 -4.71 3.10 -10.76
CA ALA A 368 -4.77 4.49 -11.18
C ALA A 368 -5.95 5.24 -10.59
N THR A 369 -6.16 5.14 -9.28
CA THR A 369 -6.81 6.24 -8.56
C THR A 369 -5.85 7.43 -8.62
N SER A 370 -5.79 8.12 -9.76
CA SER A 370 -5.03 9.35 -10.00
C SER A 370 -5.24 10.29 -8.82
N THR A 371 -4.21 10.46 -8.00
CA THR A 371 -4.25 11.13 -6.69
C THR A 371 -5.16 10.43 -5.66
N ILE A 372 -4.69 9.35 -5.06
CA ILE A 372 -5.07 9.09 -3.66
C ILE A 372 -4.29 10.15 -2.87
N THR A 373 -4.99 10.99 -2.12
CA THR A 373 -4.29 11.95 -1.27
C THR A 373 -3.52 11.21 -0.18
N PRO A 374 -2.45 11.81 0.33
CA PRO A 374 -1.71 11.22 1.45
C PRO A 374 -2.61 10.92 2.66
N GLU A 375 -3.67 11.71 2.87
CA GLU A 375 -4.70 11.51 3.91
C GLU A 375 -5.47 10.20 3.68
N SER A 376 -6.01 9.99 2.48
CA SER A 376 -6.75 8.76 2.16
C SER A 376 -5.87 7.51 2.11
N GLN A 377 -4.59 7.63 1.75
CA GLN A 377 -3.59 6.55 1.84
C GLN A 377 -3.29 6.12 3.28
N ARG A 378 -3.12 7.07 4.20
CA ARG A 378 -2.87 6.78 5.63
C ARG A 378 -4.03 6.00 6.24
N ASP A 379 -5.25 6.47 5.96
CA ASP A 379 -6.47 5.87 6.46
C ASP A 379 -6.68 4.45 5.90
N LEU A 380 -6.24 4.20 4.65
CA LEU A 380 -6.29 2.90 3.99
C LEU A 380 -5.68 1.78 4.84
N LEU A 381 -4.39 1.88 5.18
CA LEU A 381 -3.66 0.80 5.86
C LEU A 381 -4.09 0.64 7.31
N LYS A 382 -4.32 1.77 7.99
CA LYS A 382 -4.79 1.80 9.37
C LYS A 382 -6.13 1.10 9.51
N LYS A 383 -7.11 1.46 8.69
CA LYS A 383 -8.43 0.81 8.69
C LYS A 383 -8.32 -0.64 8.26
N LEU A 384 -7.54 -0.96 7.22
CA LEU A 384 -7.35 -2.34 6.77
C LEU A 384 -6.89 -3.25 7.92
N TYR A 385 -5.92 -2.81 8.73
CA TYR A 385 -5.53 -3.57 9.92
C TYR A 385 -6.67 -3.69 10.94
N GLN A 386 -7.37 -2.59 11.21
CA GLN A 386 -8.51 -2.58 12.15
C GLN A 386 -9.65 -3.51 11.73
N TYR A 387 -9.79 -3.78 10.43
CA TYR A 387 -10.76 -4.73 9.89
C TYR A 387 -10.28 -6.17 9.95
N LEU A 388 -8.97 -6.41 9.83
CA LEU A 388 -8.36 -7.73 9.88
C LEU A 388 -8.23 -8.28 11.29
N VAL A 389 -7.94 -7.41 12.25
CA VAL A 389 -7.80 -7.78 13.65
C VAL A 389 -8.96 -7.17 14.44
N PRO A 390 -9.85 -7.98 15.06
CA PRO A 390 -10.98 -7.49 15.84
C PRO A 390 -10.57 -6.45 16.88
N GLN A 391 -11.47 -5.51 17.20
CA GLN A 391 -11.20 -4.44 18.16
C GLN A 391 -10.80 -4.97 19.53
N GLU A 392 -11.41 -6.07 19.95
CA GLU A 392 -11.17 -6.72 21.23
C GLU A 392 -9.76 -7.34 21.25
N VAL A 393 -9.36 -8.01 20.17
CA VAL A 393 -8.00 -8.55 20.02
C VAL A 393 -6.98 -7.40 20.03
N ARG A 394 -7.25 -6.29 19.31
CA ARG A 394 -6.39 -5.10 19.33
C ARG A 394 -6.33 -4.43 20.70
N HIS A 395 -7.44 -4.42 21.45
CA HIS A 395 -7.48 -3.91 22.82
C HIS A 395 -6.56 -4.73 23.74
N ASP A 396 -6.67 -6.05 23.65
CA ASP A 396 -5.88 -6.98 24.44
C ASP A 396 -4.39 -6.94 24.05
N LEU A 397 -4.09 -6.61 22.78
CA LEU A 397 -2.75 -6.31 22.27
C LEU A 397 -2.31 -4.85 22.54
N GLY A 398 -3.15 -3.96 23.09
CA GLY A 398 -2.79 -2.55 23.28
C GLY A 398 -2.53 -1.75 21.99
N GLU A 399 -2.99 -2.23 20.84
CA GLU A 399 -2.74 -1.64 19.52
C GLU A 399 -3.80 -0.61 19.14
N TYR A 400 -3.63 0.60 19.66
CA TYR A 400 -4.47 1.74 19.35
C TYR A 400 -3.79 2.71 18.38
N TYR A 401 -4.33 2.78 17.17
CA TYR A 401 -3.88 3.75 16.19
C TYR A 401 -4.37 5.15 16.55
N THR A 402 -3.43 6.08 16.66
CA THR A 402 -3.69 7.50 16.92
C THR A 402 -4.63 8.07 15.86
N PRO A 403 -5.78 8.64 16.24
CA PRO A 403 -6.63 9.42 15.32
C PRO A 403 -5.87 10.60 14.73
N ASP A 404 -6.16 10.92 13.47
CA ASP A 404 -5.39 11.92 12.71
C ASP A 404 -5.51 13.31 13.33
N TRP A 405 -6.71 13.69 13.79
CA TRP A 405 -6.94 14.95 14.51
C TRP A 405 -6.10 15.07 15.79
N LEU A 406 -5.85 13.96 16.49
CA LEU A 406 -5.06 13.95 17.72
C LEU A 406 -3.57 14.10 17.40
N ALA A 407 -3.11 13.43 16.35
CA ALA A 407 -1.73 13.57 15.88
C ALA A 407 -1.45 14.99 15.36
N GLU A 408 -2.41 15.61 14.65
CA GLU A 408 -2.34 17.02 14.24
C GLU A 408 -2.24 17.95 15.44
N LEU A 409 -3.14 17.79 16.42
CA LEU A 409 -3.14 18.59 17.64
C LEU A 409 -1.80 18.50 18.38
N VAL A 410 -1.24 17.29 18.53
CA VAL A 410 0.05 17.10 19.20
C VAL A 410 1.20 17.76 18.44
N LEU A 411 1.20 17.71 17.10
CA LEU A 411 2.21 18.40 16.30
C LEU A 411 2.10 19.93 16.41
N ASP A 412 0.89 20.46 16.52
CA ASP A 412 0.63 21.89 16.72
C ASP A 412 1.09 22.35 18.11
N GLU A 413 0.73 21.62 19.16
CA GLU A 413 1.15 21.91 20.54
C GLU A 413 2.67 21.77 20.72
N ALA A 414 3.29 20.82 20.00
CA ALA A 414 4.75 20.71 19.94
C ALA A 414 5.41 21.88 19.18
N GLY A 415 4.65 22.68 18.42
CA GLY A 415 5.17 23.77 17.61
C GLY A 415 5.95 23.30 16.39
N TYR A 416 5.63 22.13 15.84
CA TYR A 416 6.27 21.63 14.61
C TYR A 416 5.52 22.14 13.36
N ASP A 417 6.10 23.13 12.69
CA ASP A 417 5.53 23.80 11.51
C ASP A 417 5.91 23.17 10.16
N GLY A 418 6.72 22.10 10.20
CA GLY A 418 7.25 21.41 9.03
C GLY A 418 8.63 21.89 8.58
N ASP A 419 9.36 22.71 9.34
CA ASP A 419 10.70 23.15 8.95
C ASP A 419 11.61 21.97 8.58
N THR A 420 12.01 21.90 7.29
CA THR A 420 12.81 20.80 6.75
C THR A 420 14.22 20.76 7.33
N HIS A 421 14.66 21.80 8.05
CA HIS A 421 15.93 21.84 8.78
C HIS A 421 15.85 21.24 10.18
N LYS A 422 14.65 20.96 10.70
CA LYS A 422 14.42 20.43 12.03
C LYS A 422 14.21 18.94 12.02
N ARG A 423 14.75 18.25 13.03
CA ARG A 423 14.66 16.79 13.18
C ARG A 423 13.52 16.40 14.10
N LEU A 424 12.68 15.50 13.64
CA LEU A 424 11.54 14.96 14.37
C LEU A 424 11.66 13.45 14.52
N LEU A 425 11.41 12.95 15.72
CA LEU A 425 11.37 11.53 16.04
C LEU A 425 9.99 11.13 16.57
N ASP A 426 9.46 10.02 16.03
CA ASP A 426 8.44 9.22 16.69
C ASP A 426 9.03 7.92 17.25
N PRO A 427 9.19 7.79 18.59
CA PRO A 427 9.90 6.68 19.21
C PRO A 427 9.07 5.38 19.34
N ALA A 428 7.77 5.43 19.02
CA ALA A 428 6.86 4.29 19.02
C ALA A 428 5.82 4.49 17.91
N CYS A 429 6.31 4.51 16.66
CA CYS A 429 5.61 5.15 15.57
C CYS A 429 4.36 4.42 15.08
N GLY A 430 4.15 3.17 15.49
CA GLY A 430 3.02 2.36 15.03
C GLY A 430 3.02 2.29 13.50
N SER A 431 1.87 2.54 12.87
CA SER A 431 1.75 2.66 11.41
C SER A 431 2.23 3.99 10.83
N GLY A 432 2.87 4.87 11.61
CA GLY A 432 3.50 6.08 11.12
C GLY A 432 2.56 7.27 10.89
N THR A 433 1.48 7.40 11.67
CA THR A 433 0.53 8.53 11.58
C THR A 433 1.24 9.88 11.74
N PHE A 434 2.03 10.05 12.82
CA PHE A 434 2.79 11.27 13.07
C PHE A 434 3.81 11.54 11.96
N LEU A 435 4.55 10.51 11.52
CA LEU A 435 5.55 10.63 10.46
C LEU A 435 4.92 11.14 9.16
N SER A 436 3.79 10.56 8.78
CA SER A 436 3.08 10.93 7.56
C SER A 436 2.57 12.37 7.59
N LEU A 437 2.04 12.83 8.73
CA LEU A 437 1.64 14.23 8.94
C LEU A 437 2.85 15.16 8.93
N ALA A 438 3.94 14.78 9.58
CA ALA A 438 5.17 15.55 9.59
C ALA A 438 5.77 15.70 8.19
N ILE A 439 5.72 14.66 7.36
CA ILE A 439 6.13 14.69 5.95
C ILE A 439 5.24 15.67 5.17
N GLN A 440 3.91 15.63 5.34
CA GLN A 440 3.03 16.60 4.65
C GLN A 440 3.33 18.04 5.03
N ARG A 441 3.53 18.33 6.33
CA ARG A 441 3.94 19.66 6.79
C ARG A 441 5.28 20.07 6.18
N ALA A 442 6.25 19.16 6.10
CA ALA A 442 7.56 19.40 5.49
C ALA A 442 7.49 19.66 3.98
N LYS A 443 6.63 18.93 3.24
CA LYS A 443 6.36 19.20 1.82
C LYS A 443 5.80 20.60 1.64
N GLU A 444 4.82 20.98 2.45
CA GLU A 444 4.20 22.30 2.36
C GLU A 444 5.14 23.43 2.80
N TYR A 445 5.97 23.18 3.82
CA TYR A 445 7.04 24.10 4.21
C TYR A 445 8.02 24.33 3.06
N GLY A 446 8.53 23.25 2.45
CA GLY A 446 9.46 23.32 1.32
C GLY A 446 8.86 24.11 0.15
N ARG A 447 7.59 23.85 -0.21
CA ARG A 447 6.87 24.62 -1.25
C ARG A 447 6.79 26.10 -0.91
N ARG A 448 6.35 26.46 0.29
CA ARG A 448 6.21 27.86 0.75
C ARG A 448 7.55 28.62 0.76
N ARG A 449 8.64 27.91 1.05
CA ARG A 449 10.00 28.47 1.06
C ARG A 449 10.71 28.41 -0.30
N GLY A 450 10.08 27.82 -1.32
CA GLY A 450 10.68 27.64 -2.64
C GLY A 450 11.86 26.66 -2.67
N GLU A 451 11.88 25.68 -1.75
CA GLU A 451 12.92 24.65 -1.71
C GLU A 451 12.78 23.70 -2.91
N PRO A 452 13.89 23.34 -3.60
CA PRO A 452 13.85 22.35 -4.66
C PRO A 452 13.24 21.02 -4.17
N PRO A 453 12.36 20.35 -4.95
CA PRO A 453 11.74 19.08 -4.57
C PRO A 453 12.74 18.03 -4.10
N ARG A 454 13.86 17.90 -4.80
CA ARG A 454 14.98 17.02 -4.43
C ARG A 454 15.57 17.31 -3.05
N GLU A 455 15.72 18.57 -2.68
CA GLU A 455 16.28 18.92 -1.36
C GLU A 455 15.25 18.75 -0.25
N THR A 456 13.99 19.06 -0.51
CA THR A 456 12.87 18.72 0.40
C THR A 456 12.85 17.22 0.68
N ALA A 457 12.94 16.38 -0.37
CA ALA A 457 12.93 14.93 -0.26
C ALA A 457 14.11 14.40 0.57
N LYS A 458 15.34 14.86 0.28
CA LYS A 458 16.54 14.48 1.04
C LYS A 458 16.44 14.87 2.51
N ARG A 459 15.93 16.07 2.80
CA ARG A 459 15.78 16.56 4.18
C ARG A 459 14.72 15.80 4.95
N VAL A 460 13.58 15.49 4.33
CA VAL A 460 12.56 14.62 4.92
C VAL A 460 13.17 13.28 5.35
N LEU A 461 13.88 12.59 4.43
CA LEU A 461 14.55 11.32 4.70
C LEU A 461 15.64 11.42 5.77
N ALA A 462 16.32 12.57 5.87
CA ALA A 462 17.35 12.80 6.88
C ALA A 462 16.78 13.14 8.28
N ASN A 463 15.61 13.77 8.35
CA ASN A 463 15.17 14.48 9.54
C ASN A 463 13.91 13.93 10.22
N ILE A 464 13.04 13.21 9.51
CA ILE A 464 11.78 12.66 10.08
C ILE A 464 11.94 11.15 10.28
N TRP A 465 12.14 10.70 11.53
CA TRP A 465 12.49 9.32 11.87
C TRP A 465 11.43 8.64 12.72
N GLY A 466 11.31 7.31 12.60
CA GLY A 466 10.43 6.47 13.40
C GLY A 466 11.09 5.21 13.94
N PHE A 467 10.74 4.82 15.16
CA PHE A 467 11.09 3.52 15.73
C PHE A 467 9.84 2.78 16.17
N ASP A 468 9.83 1.47 16.00
CA ASP A 468 8.81 0.60 16.59
C ASP A 468 9.40 -0.81 16.82
N LEU A 469 8.84 -1.55 17.78
CA LEU A 469 9.22 -2.92 18.09
C LEU A 469 8.35 -3.96 17.39
N ASN A 470 7.15 -3.59 16.93
CA ASN A 470 6.28 -4.47 16.17
C ASN A 470 6.71 -4.50 14.69
N PRO A 471 7.18 -5.64 14.16
CA PRO A 471 7.62 -5.75 12.76
C PRO A 471 6.53 -5.37 11.76
N LEU A 472 5.27 -5.66 12.09
CA LEU A 472 4.14 -5.35 11.22
C LEU A 472 3.86 -3.84 11.18
N ALA A 473 3.96 -3.16 12.32
CA ALA A 473 3.83 -1.72 12.42
C ALA A 473 4.91 -1.01 11.60
N VAL A 474 6.15 -1.49 11.66
CA VAL A 474 7.28 -0.97 10.86
C VAL A 474 7.01 -1.08 9.36
N ILE A 475 6.49 -2.21 8.87
CA ILE A 475 6.13 -2.38 7.45
C ILE A 475 5.02 -1.38 7.06
N ALA A 476 3.99 -1.23 7.91
CA ALA A 476 2.91 -0.27 7.67
C ALA A 476 3.42 1.19 7.66
N ALA A 477 4.27 1.56 8.62
CA ALA A 477 4.89 2.88 8.71
C ALA A 477 5.79 3.19 7.51
N ARG A 478 6.60 2.23 7.05
CA ARG A 478 7.40 2.40 5.82
C ARG A 478 6.51 2.59 4.59
N THR A 479 5.42 1.83 4.51
CA THR A 479 4.45 1.95 3.41
C THR A 479 3.79 3.33 3.42
N ASN A 480 3.31 3.79 4.58
CA ASN A 480 2.73 5.12 4.75
C ASN A 480 3.75 6.25 4.50
N TYR A 481 5.02 6.05 4.87
CA TYR A 481 6.09 6.99 4.57
C TYR A 481 6.30 7.14 3.06
N LEU A 482 6.37 6.03 2.32
CA LEU A 482 6.48 6.04 0.85
C LEU A 482 5.32 6.78 0.20
N PHE A 483 4.11 6.52 0.69
CA PHE A 483 2.89 7.18 0.24
C PHE A 483 2.90 8.68 0.53
N ALA A 484 3.32 9.07 1.74
CA ALA A 484 3.43 10.47 2.12
C ALA A 484 4.48 11.24 1.30
N LEU A 485 5.60 10.60 0.94
CA LEU A 485 6.58 11.16 0.00
C LEU A 485 5.94 11.39 -1.36
N GLY A 486 5.24 10.40 -1.90
CA GLY A 486 4.50 10.49 -3.15
C GLY A 486 5.41 10.82 -4.34
N ASP A 487 5.13 11.95 -4.98
CA ASP A 487 5.89 12.51 -6.11
C ASP A 487 7.38 12.76 -5.79
N LEU A 488 7.71 13.10 -4.54
CA LEU A 488 9.09 13.33 -4.11
C LEU A 488 9.98 12.09 -4.14
N LEU A 489 9.39 10.88 -4.19
CA LEU A 489 10.16 9.64 -4.21
C LEU A 489 11.08 9.55 -5.44
N GLY A 490 10.64 10.08 -6.59
CA GLY A 490 11.41 10.09 -7.83
C GLY A 490 12.58 11.07 -7.86
N GLU A 491 12.69 11.96 -6.88
CA GLU A 491 13.71 13.00 -6.83
C GLU A 491 15.03 12.54 -6.18
N VAL A 492 15.01 11.42 -5.46
CA VAL A 492 16.15 10.91 -4.69
C VAL A 492 16.60 9.57 -5.26
N GLU A 493 17.90 9.47 -5.50
CA GLU A 493 18.52 8.20 -5.85
C GLU A 493 18.65 7.34 -4.59
N SER A 494 18.06 6.16 -4.65
CA SER A 494 18.15 5.13 -3.62
C SER A 494 17.71 5.51 -2.18
N PRO A 495 16.46 6.00 -1.95
CA PRO A 495 16.01 6.42 -0.63
C PRO A 495 16.00 5.28 0.41
N GLU A 496 16.60 5.54 1.58
CA GLU A 496 16.45 4.72 2.79
C GLU A 496 15.35 5.37 3.65
N ILE A 497 14.24 4.66 3.86
CA ILE A 497 13.13 5.13 4.69
C ILE A 497 13.56 5.07 6.17
N PRO A 498 13.61 6.19 6.90
CA PRO A 498 14.13 6.25 8.28
C PRO A 498 13.14 5.72 9.33
N VAL A 499 12.58 4.53 9.09
CA VAL A 499 11.69 3.80 10.01
C VAL A 499 12.33 2.45 10.32
N TYR A 500 12.63 2.20 11.59
CA TYR A 500 13.46 1.07 12.00
C TYR A 500 12.78 0.19 13.06
N LEU A 501 12.93 -1.13 12.88
CA LEU A 501 12.56 -2.13 13.88
C LEU A 501 13.57 -2.10 15.03
N ALA A 502 13.22 -1.39 16.11
CA ALA A 502 14.15 -1.14 17.20
C ALA A 502 13.43 -0.75 18.49
N ASP A 503 14.04 -1.07 19.63
CA ASP A 503 13.66 -0.53 20.92
C ASP A 503 14.26 0.88 21.09
N SER A 504 13.41 1.90 21.16
CA SER A 504 13.83 3.29 21.34
C SER A 504 14.34 3.60 22.75
N VAL A 505 14.06 2.74 23.74
CA VAL A 505 14.43 2.89 25.15
C VAL A 505 15.58 1.96 25.54
N LEU A 506 15.47 0.67 25.24
CA LEU A 506 16.41 -0.40 25.59
C LEU A 506 17.19 -0.90 24.38
N TRP A 507 17.93 -0.02 23.72
CA TRP A 507 18.84 -0.44 22.65
C TRP A 507 20.03 -1.24 23.23
N PRO A 508 20.74 -2.05 22.40
CA PRO A 508 21.68 -3.08 22.87
C PRO A 508 22.84 -2.67 23.80
N GLN A 509 23.17 -1.38 23.96
CA GLN A 509 24.19 -0.91 24.91
C GLN A 509 23.59 -0.46 26.26
N ARG A 510 22.32 -0.07 26.29
CA ARG A 510 21.65 0.46 27.49
C ARG A 510 21.00 -0.65 28.32
N ALA A 511 20.76 -1.82 27.74
CA ALA A 511 20.22 -3.00 28.42
C ALA A 511 21.18 -3.68 29.43
N GLY A 512 22.22 -2.98 29.91
CA GLY A 512 23.15 -3.49 30.94
C GLY A 512 24.26 -4.43 30.43
N THR A 513 24.34 -4.64 29.12
CA THR A 513 25.43 -5.35 28.45
C THR A 513 26.65 -4.44 28.40
N LEU A 514 27.52 -4.55 29.40
CA LEU A 514 28.85 -3.95 29.38
C LEU A 514 29.50 -4.29 28.03
N PRO A 515 29.80 -3.31 27.16
CA PRO A 515 30.50 -3.60 25.93
C PRO A 515 31.83 -4.24 26.32
N ALA A 516 32.05 -5.49 25.88
CA ALA A 516 33.42 -5.92 25.68
C ALA A 516 34.06 -4.92 24.72
N GLU A 517 35.34 -4.55 24.91
CA GLU A 517 35.96 -3.41 24.22
C GLU A 517 35.72 -3.41 22.68
N ASP A 518 35.55 -4.58 22.07
CA ASP A 518 35.43 -4.79 20.63
C ASP A 518 34.05 -5.17 20.07
N HIS A 519 33.06 -5.57 20.88
CA HIS A 519 31.72 -5.96 20.36
C HIS A 519 30.54 -5.61 21.29
N VAL A 520 29.35 -5.58 20.71
CA VAL A 520 28.06 -5.42 21.41
C VAL A 520 27.23 -6.69 21.23
N PRO A 521 26.86 -7.41 22.32
CA PRO A 521 26.00 -8.58 22.24
C PRO A 521 24.55 -8.19 21.95
N VAL A 522 23.90 -8.89 21.02
CA VAL A 522 22.48 -8.71 20.67
C VAL A 522 21.76 -10.06 20.74
N PRO A 523 20.87 -10.27 21.74
CA PRO A 523 20.13 -11.51 21.86
C PRO A 523 19.03 -11.61 20.78
N THR A 524 18.93 -12.78 20.16
CA THR A 524 17.87 -13.18 19.24
C THR A 524 17.43 -14.61 19.57
N ALA A 525 16.33 -15.07 18.98
CA ALA A 525 15.84 -16.42 19.13
C ALA A 525 16.83 -17.50 18.62
N VAL A 526 17.65 -17.16 17.61
CA VAL A 526 18.61 -18.12 17.02
C VAL A 526 19.93 -18.15 17.78
N ARG A 527 20.42 -17.01 18.25
CA ARG A 527 21.65 -16.88 19.05
C ARG A 527 21.82 -15.48 19.63
N VAL A 528 22.83 -15.32 20.48
CA VAL A 528 23.41 -13.99 20.75
C VAL A 528 24.45 -13.69 19.67
N PHE A 529 24.25 -12.59 18.95
CA PHE A 529 25.20 -12.09 17.97
C PHE A 529 26.19 -11.11 18.61
N HIS A 530 27.46 -11.18 18.21
CA HIS A 530 28.50 -10.28 18.72
C HIS A 530 28.87 -9.25 17.66
N VAL A 531 28.07 -8.17 17.58
CA VAL A 531 28.23 -7.16 16.54
C VAL A 531 29.48 -6.31 16.80
N PRO A 532 30.40 -6.15 15.83
CA PRO A 532 31.60 -5.36 16.02
C PRO A 532 31.29 -3.92 16.44
N THR A 533 31.87 -3.46 17.55
CA THR A 533 31.65 -2.10 18.08
C THR A 533 32.05 -1.03 17.05
N LEU A 534 33.07 -1.32 16.23
CA LEU A 534 33.50 -0.48 15.12
C LEU A 534 32.36 -0.13 14.16
N TRP A 535 31.44 -1.06 13.89
CA TRP A 535 30.39 -0.85 12.90
C TRP A 535 29.25 0.04 13.39
N VAL A 536 29.04 0.06 14.70
CA VAL A 536 27.92 0.75 15.32
C VAL A 536 28.33 2.15 15.83
N ARG A 537 29.63 2.41 15.99
CA ARG A 537 30.19 3.76 16.23
C ARG A 537 29.99 4.71 15.04
N ASN A 538 30.20 6.01 15.26
CA ASN A 538 30.14 7.06 14.23
C ASN A 538 28.82 7.04 13.42
N ASN A 539 27.69 7.02 14.13
CA ASN A 539 26.36 6.94 13.54
C ASN A 539 26.14 5.72 12.64
N GLY A 540 26.79 4.59 12.93
CA GLY A 540 26.52 3.32 12.26
C GLY A 540 26.90 3.28 10.77
N PHE A 541 27.73 4.23 10.32
CA PHE A 541 28.07 4.40 8.91
C PHE A 541 28.64 3.11 8.31
N LEU A 542 29.53 2.44 9.05
CA LEU A 542 30.13 1.18 8.60
C LEU A 542 29.12 0.02 8.61
N MET A 543 28.19 -0.04 9.58
CA MET A 543 27.13 -1.06 9.59
C MET A 543 26.25 -1.00 8.33
N ARG A 544 25.89 0.20 7.87
CA ARG A 544 25.10 0.38 6.64
C ARG A 544 25.79 -0.18 5.40
N GLN A 545 27.13 -0.14 5.35
CA GLN A 545 27.92 -0.72 4.26
C GLN A 545 28.21 -2.21 4.46
N ALA A 546 28.39 -2.64 5.72
CA ALA A 546 28.72 -4.00 6.07
C ALA A 546 27.54 -4.96 5.87
N ALA A 547 26.34 -4.59 6.30
CA ALA A 547 25.16 -5.45 6.23
C ALA A 547 24.88 -6.04 4.83
N PRO A 548 24.75 -5.24 3.74
CA PRO A 548 24.47 -5.80 2.41
C PRO A 548 25.63 -6.64 1.87
N LEU A 549 26.88 -6.27 2.17
CA LEU A 549 28.04 -7.02 1.73
C LEU A 549 28.16 -8.37 2.43
N ILE A 550 27.82 -8.43 3.73
CA ILE A 550 27.79 -9.67 4.49
C ILE A 550 26.71 -10.58 3.93
N GLU A 551 25.50 -10.10 3.69
CA GLU A 551 24.43 -10.91 3.10
C GLU A 551 24.81 -11.48 1.74
N GLU A 552 25.44 -10.68 0.88
CA GLU A 552 25.95 -11.14 -0.42
C GLU A 552 26.95 -12.28 -0.24
N MET A 553 27.93 -12.11 0.65
CA MET A 553 29.00 -13.08 0.87
C MET A 553 28.50 -14.35 1.58
N THR A 554 27.60 -14.24 2.56
CA THR A 554 27.02 -15.40 3.25
C THR A 554 26.17 -16.21 2.29
N LYS A 555 25.31 -15.56 1.49
CA LYS A 555 24.49 -16.24 0.47
C LYS A 555 25.34 -16.96 -0.58
N ALA A 556 26.48 -16.36 -0.96
CA ALA A 556 27.46 -16.98 -1.84
C ALA A 556 28.44 -17.94 -1.13
N LYS A 557 28.26 -18.15 0.19
CA LYS A 557 29.05 -19.05 1.05
C LYS A 557 30.57 -18.82 0.96
N TYR A 558 30.98 -17.56 0.98
CA TYR A 558 32.41 -17.22 0.94
C TYR A 558 33.11 -17.73 2.21
N PRO A 559 34.29 -18.36 2.10
CA PRO A 559 35.07 -18.75 3.27
C PRO A 559 35.43 -17.52 4.14
N PRO A 560 35.41 -17.62 5.49
CA PRO A 560 35.70 -16.49 6.38
C PRO A 560 37.00 -15.71 6.09
N PRO A 561 38.13 -16.34 5.70
CA PRO A 561 39.34 -15.61 5.33
C PRO A 561 39.17 -14.72 4.09
N GLU A 562 38.41 -15.17 3.09
CA GLU A 562 38.15 -14.42 1.85
C GLU A 562 37.18 -13.26 2.09
N ALA A 563 36.12 -13.53 2.87
CA ALA A 563 35.18 -12.51 3.31
C ALA A 563 35.90 -11.40 4.09
N LEU A 564 36.78 -11.76 5.04
CA LEU A 564 37.60 -10.79 5.77
C LEU A 564 38.50 -9.96 4.83
N LYS A 565 39.14 -10.59 3.83
CA LYS A 565 39.95 -9.85 2.84
C LYS A 565 39.11 -8.86 2.02
N ARG A 566 37.85 -9.18 1.74
CA ARG A 566 36.93 -8.27 1.04
C ARG A 566 36.46 -7.13 1.95
N LEU A 567 36.13 -7.43 3.21
CA LEU A 567 35.76 -6.44 4.24
C LEU A 567 36.90 -5.45 4.51
N LYS A 568 38.15 -5.94 4.62
CA LYS A 568 39.36 -5.11 4.72
C LYS A 568 39.51 -4.14 3.55
N ARG A 569 39.36 -4.64 2.32
CA ARG A 569 39.44 -3.81 1.10
C ARG A 569 38.38 -2.71 1.04
N LYS A 570 37.25 -2.90 1.71
CA LYS A 570 36.16 -1.92 1.82
C LYS A 570 36.27 -1.03 3.08
N GLY A 571 37.33 -1.16 3.87
CA GLY A 571 37.51 -0.39 5.11
C GLY A 571 36.58 -0.83 6.26
N LEU A 572 35.95 -1.99 6.15
CA LEU A 572 35.00 -2.52 7.14
C LEU A 572 35.67 -3.41 8.18
N ALA A 573 36.96 -3.72 8.02
CA ALA A 573 37.78 -4.41 9.01
C ALA A 573 39.09 -3.65 9.18
N LEU A 574 39.21 -2.91 10.29
CA LEU A 574 40.40 -2.14 10.64
C LEU A 574 41.40 -3.00 11.45
N PRO A 575 42.70 -2.64 11.46
CA PRO A 575 43.69 -3.32 12.28
C PRO A 575 43.28 -3.38 13.75
N GLY A 576 43.35 -4.57 14.36
CA GLY A 576 42.93 -4.83 15.74
C GLY A 576 41.49 -5.36 15.85
N HIS A 577 40.66 -5.15 14.83
CA HIS A 577 39.25 -5.60 14.82
C HIS A 577 39.01 -6.79 13.86
N GLU A 578 40.04 -7.38 13.27
CA GLU A 578 39.87 -8.48 12.32
C GLU A 578 39.17 -9.70 12.90
N ASN A 579 39.53 -10.07 14.13
CA ASN A 579 39.01 -11.27 14.75
C ASN A 579 37.52 -11.13 15.02
N VAL A 580 37.09 -9.99 15.59
CA VAL A 580 35.67 -9.74 15.87
C VAL A 580 34.84 -9.67 14.58
N VAL A 581 35.36 -9.01 13.52
CA VAL A 581 34.67 -8.94 12.23
C VAL A 581 34.55 -10.32 11.57
N ARG A 582 35.62 -11.12 11.62
CA ARG A 582 35.62 -12.49 11.08
C ARG A 582 34.66 -13.39 11.86
N SER A 583 34.69 -13.31 13.18
CA SER A 583 33.78 -14.07 14.04
C SER A 583 32.33 -13.72 13.76
N PHE A 584 31.98 -12.43 13.69
CA PHE A 584 30.63 -12.01 13.35
C PHE A 584 30.17 -12.51 11.96
N TYR A 585 31.03 -12.43 10.94
CA TYR A 585 30.72 -13.00 9.63
C TYR A 585 30.49 -14.51 9.70
N GLN A 586 31.32 -15.23 10.47
CA GLN A 586 31.17 -16.66 10.68
C GLN A 586 29.84 -17.01 11.37
N GLU A 587 29.40 -16.22 12.36
CA GLU A 587 28.11 -16.43 13.03
C GLU A 587 26.93 -16.43 12.04
N LEU A 588 26.97 -15.55 11.03
CA LEU A 588 25.94 -15.46 9.99
C LEU A 588 26.10 -16.53 8.91
N LEU A 589 27.33 -16.91 8.57
CA LEU A 589 27.60 -18.02 7.64
C LEU A 589 27.09 -19.35 8.20
N GLU A 590 27.30 -19.62 9.49
CA GLU A 590 26.80 -20.81 10.18
C GLU A 590 25.26 -20.91 10.10
N LEU A 591 24.56 -19.78 10.22
CA LEU A 591 23.10 -19.75 10.05
C LEU A 591 22.69 -19.99 8.58
N GLU A 592 23.47 -19.52 7.61
CA GLU A 592 23.22 -19.81 6.19
C GLU A 592 23.39 -21.30 5.89
N GLU A 593 24.42 -21.92 6.47
CA GLU A 593 24.68 -23.36 6.34
C GLU A 593 23.56 -24.21 6.96
N ARG A 594 22.99 -23.75 8.07
CA ARG A 594 21.80 -24.35 8.73
C ARG A 594 20.48 -23.98 8.07
N GLN A 595 20.50 -23.13 7.05
CA GLN A 595 19.29 -22.58 6.39
C GLN A 595 18.38 -21.78 7.34
N GLU A 596 18.93 -21.18 8.39
CA GLU A 596 18.23 -20.32 9.36
C GLU A 596 18.42 -18.82 9.06
N ASN A 597 19.35 -18.48 8.15
CA ASN A 597 19.67 -17.11 7.77
C ASN A 597 18.70 -16.52 6.72
N GLY A 598 18.74 -15.20 6.54
CA GLY A 598 18.03 -14.51 5.46
C GLY A 598 17.70 -13.05 5.74
N ILE A 599 17.70 -12.64 7.01
CA ILE A 599 17.32 -11.28 7.44
C ILE A 599 18.23 -10.70 8.54
N TRP A 600 19.09 -11.50 9.15
CA TRP A 600 19.75 -11.16 10.42
C TRP A 600 20.69 -9.96 10.33
N ALA A 601 21.42 -9.79 9.22
CA ALA A 601 22.30 -8.64 9.05
C ALA A 601 21.51 -7.31 9.01
N ARG A 602 20.40 -7.25 8.26
CA ARG A 602 19.47 -6.10 8.25
C ARG A 602 18.76 -5.91 9.58
N PHE A 603 18.31 -6.99 10.21
CA PHE A 603 17.67 -6.95 11.53
C PHE A 603 18.60 -6.32 12.57
N LEU A 604 19.86 -6.78 12.63
CA LEU A 604 20.87 -6.22 13.53
C LEU A 604 21.18 -4.77 13.20
N LYS A 605 21.25 -4.40 11.91
CA LYS A 605 21.41 -2.98 11.50
C LYS A 605 20.31 -2.12 12.13
N ASN A 606 19.06 -2.58 12.08
CA ASN A 606 17.91 -1.84 12.60
C ASN A 606 17.93 -1.75 14.13
N ALA A 607 18.34 -2.80 14.83
CA ALA A 607 18.43 -2.80 16.30
C ALA A 607 19.36 -1.71 16.86
N PHE A 608 20.36 -1.27 16.08
CA PHE A 608 21.25 -0.17 16.45
C PHE A 608 20.78 1.22 15.99
N ALA A 609 19.66 1.32 15.26
CA ALA A 609 19.15 2.58 14.72
C ALA A 609 19.00 3.70 15.79
N PRO A 610 18.44 3.43 17.00
CA PRO A 610 18.31 4.45 18.04
C PRO A 610 19.65 5.01 18.51
N MET A 611 20.69 4.17 18.55
CA MET A 611 22.03 4.55 18.98
C MET A 611 22.72 5.48 17.97
N VAL A 612 22.41 5.33 16.68
CA VAL A 612 23.05 6.05 15.59
C VAL A 612 22.26 7.27 15.11
N ALA A 613 21.06 7.46 15.65
CA ALA A 613 20.12 8.48 15.22
C ALA A 613 20.55 9.90 15.58
N GLY A 614 21.40 10.07 16.60
CA GLY A 614 21.84 11.38 17.09
C GLY A 614 20.74 12.13 17.86
N LYS A 615 20.74 13.46 17.79
CA LYS A 615 19.77 14.32 18.49
C LYS A 615 18.62 14.76 17.59
N PHE A 616 17.45 14.93 18.17
CA PHE A 616 16.25 15.43 17.51
C PHE A 616 15.80 16.75 18.14
N ASP A 617 15.23 17.65 17.34
CA ASP A 617 14.63 18.89 17.83
C ASP A 617 13.25 18.63 18.45
N TYR A 618 12.51 17.66 17.90
CA TYR A 618 11.18 17.27 18.35
C TYR A 618 11.10 15.77 18.60
N VAL A 619 10.43 15.37 19.68
CA VAL A 619 10.04 13.99 19.95
C VAL A 619 8.53 13.99 20.17
N VAL A 620 7.79 13.39 19.23
CA VAL A 620 6.33 13.36 19.22
C VAL A 620 5.87 11.94 18.99
N GLY A 621 4.79 11.51 19.62
CA GLY A 621 4.28 10.16 19.44
C GLY A 621 3.17 9.86 20.43
N ASN A 622 2.54 8.71 20.24
CA ASN A 622 1.60 8.14 21.22
C ASN A 622 2.27 6.91 21.83
N PRO A 623 2.91 7.04 23.02
CA PRO A 623 3.63 5.93 23.61
C PRO A 623 2.66 4.76 23.91
N PRO A 624 3.13 3.51 23.82
CA PRO A 624 2.30 2.35 24.16
C PRO A 624 1.82 2.44 25.61
N TRP A 625 0.62 1.92 25.88
CA TRP A 625 0.07 1.80 27.23
C TRP A 625 0.89 0.77 28.03
N ILE A 626 2.02 1.21 28.58
CA ILE A 626 2.77 0.41 29.54
C ILE A 626 2.07 0.59 30.89
N ARG A 627 1.33 -0.43 31.34
CA ARG A 627 0.97 -0.54 32.76
C ARG A 627 2.26 -0.75 33.54
N TRP A 628 2.83 0.35 34.04
CA TRP A 628 3.82 0.29 35.11
C TRP A 628 3.08 -0.20 36.36
N GLY A 629 3.06 -1.52 36.54
CA GLY A 629 2.56 -2.19 37.75
C GLY A 629 3.60 -2.20 38.84
#